data_AF-A0A4P6ANY0-F1
#
_entry.id   AF-A0A4P6ANY0-F1
#
_cell.length_a   1.000
_cell.length_b   1.000
_cell.length_c   1.000
_cell.angle_alpha   90.00
_cell.angle_beta   90.00
_cell.angle_gamma   90.00
#
_symmetry.space_group_name_H-M   'P 1'
#
loop_
_entity.id
_entity.type
_entity.pdbx_description
1 polymer ?
#
loop_
_entity_poly.entity_id
_entity_poly.type
_entity_poly.pdbx_seq_one_letter_code
_entity_poly.pdbx_strand_id
1 'polypeptide(L)'
;MKFRGTPINTWALLLLVCLPVAIVYQFMWSWYFTTMSGASWSLELYQNLVVFKLSSEIVMYSIMLWALVKVSVTQHPLSKGIVSIFMSGIILYSIYSLFHMVG
;
A
#
# COMPACT_ATOMS: atom_id res chain seq x y z
N MET A 1 -20.22 -32.60 10.82
CA MET A 1 -19.56 -31.30 10.99
C MET A 1 -20.24 -30.29 10.08
N LYS A 2 -20.98 -29.33 10.66
CA LYS A 2 -21.72 -28.31 9.91
C LYS A 2 -20.72 -27.21 9.55
N PHE A 3 -20.24 -27.18 8.30
CA PHE A 3 -19.48 -26.05 7.79
C PHE A 3 -20.40 -24.82 7.85
N ARG A 4 -20.30 -24.04 8.94
CA ARG A 4 -20.81 -22.68 8.96
C ARG A 4 -19.97 -21.94 7.94
N GLY A 5 -20.50 -21.81 6.73
CA GLY A 5 -20.00 -20.85 5.75
C GLY A 5 -20.09 -19.48 6.39
N THR A 6 -19.00 -19.02 6.98
CA THR A 6 -18.84 -17.62 7.33
C THR A 6 -19.02 -16.85 6.03
N PRO A 7 -19.97 -15.91 5.94
CA PRO A 7 -20.09 -15.08 4.75
C PRO A 7 -18.73 -14.41 4.56
N ILE A 8 -18.07 -14.69 3.43
CA ILE A 8 -16.80 -14.05 3.10
C ILE A 8 -17.12 -12.56 3.06
N ASN A 9 -16.65 -11.84 4.07
CA ASN A 9 -16.87 -10.42 4.19
C ASN A 9 -16.19 -9.79 2.98
N THR A 10 -16.94 -9.13 2.09
CA THR A 10 -16.44 -8.63 0.80
C THR A 10 -15.14 -7.81 0.97
N TRP A 11 -15.04 -7.12 2.10
CA TRP A 11 -13.88 -6.35 2.53
C TRP A 11 -12.64 -7.21 2.88
N ALA A 12 -12.82 -8.40 3.44
CA ALA A 12 -11.74 -9.34 3.71
C ALA A 12 -11.21 -9.95 2.39
N LEU A 13 -12.10 -10.20 1.43
CA LEU A 13 -11.74 -10.61 0.07
C LEU A 13 -10.92 -9.52 -0.62
N LEU A 14 -11.31 -8.26 -0.45
CA LEU A 14 -10.61 -7.09 -0.99
C LEU A 14 -9.21 -6.95 -0.39
N LEU A 15 -9.03 -7.13 0.92
CA LEU A 15 -7.70 -7.16 1.56
C LEU A 15 -6.83 -8.31 1.06
N LEU A 16 -7.42 -9.50 0.89
CA LEU A 16 -6.73 -10.69 0.43
C LEU A 16 -6.21 -10.54 -1.01
N VAL A 17 -6.89 -9.76 -1.84
CA VAL A 17 -6.44 -9.41 -3.20
C VAL A 17 -5.49 -8.22 -3.21
N CYS A 18 -5.73 -7.19 -2.38
CA CYS A 18 -4.88 -5.99 -2.35
C CYS A 18 -3.45 -6.27 -1.87
N LEU A 19 -3.27 -7.19 -0.93
CA LEU A 19 -1.94 -7.50 -0.37
C LEU A 19 -0.96 -8.07 -1.42
N PRO A 20 -1.29 -9.12 -2.20
CA PRO A 20 -0.42 -9.58 -3.27
C PRO A 20 -0.25 -8.55 -4.39
N VAL A 21 -1.27 -7.74 -4.69
CA VAL A 21 -1.14 -6.63 -5.66
C VAL A 21 -0.12 -5.61 -5.20
N ALA A 22 -0.13 -5.23 -3.92
CA ALA A 22 0.85 -4.29 -3.36
C ALA A 22 2.29 -4.86 -3.41
N ILE A 23 2.46 -6.17 -3.18
CA ILE A 23 3.77 -6.84 -3.27
C ILE A 23 4.27 -6.84 -4.72
N VAL A 24 3.43 -7.23 -5.69
CA VAL A 24 3.78 -7.22 -7.12
C VAL A 24 4.11 -5.80 -7.58
N TYR A 25 3.33 -4.81 -7.16
CA TYR A 25 3.58 -3.41 -7.45
C TYR A 25 4.95 -2.95 -6.93
N GLN A 26 5.30 -3.27 -5.68
CA GLN A 26 6.63 -2.94 -5.15
C GLN A 26 7.75 -3.65 -5.91
N PHE A 27 7.54 -4.92 -6.29
CA PHE A 27 8.50 -5.68 -7.07
C PHE A 27 8.71 -5.08 -8.47
N MET A 28 7.63 -4.68 -9.15
CA MET A 28 7.70 -4.03 -10.46
C MET A 28 8.48 -2.71 -10.40
N TRP A 29 8.23 -1.86 -9.40
CA TRP A 29 8.99 -0.62 -9.23
C TRP A 29 10.46 -0.88 -8.87
N SER A 30 10.73 -1.85 -8.00
CA SER A 30 12.09 -2.24 -7.65
C SER A 30 12.87 -2.73 -8.87
N TRP A 31 12.26 -3.59 -9.68
CA TRP A 31 12.81 -4.04 -10.95
C TRP A 31 13.03 -2.88 -11.92
N TYR A 32 12.05 -1.99 -12.03
CA TYR A 32 12.11 -0.84 -12.94
C TYR A 32 13.28 0.09 -12.58
N PHE A 33 13.43 0.46 -11.31
CA PHE A 33 14.53 1.31 -10.85
C PHE A 33 15.88 0.62 -10.96
N THR A 34 15.99 -0.68 -10.66
CA THR A 34 17.27 -1.41 -10.80
C THR A 34 17.68 -1.57 -12.26
N THR A 35 16.77 -1.93 -13.15
CA THR A 35 17.06 -2.13 -14.58
C THR A 35 17.35 -0.81 -15.30
N MET A 36 16.59 0.24 -15.00
CA MET A 36 16.77 1.54 -15.63
C MET A 36 17.85 2.40 -14.97
N SER A 37 18.42 2.01 -13.82
CA SER A 37 19.52 2.75 -13.18
C SER A 37 20.76 2.91 -14.07
N GLY A 38 20.91 2.08 -15.11
CA GLY A 38 21.95 2.21 -16.14
C GLY A 38 21.63 3.19 -17.28
N ALA A 39 20.38 3.64 -17.42
CA ALA A 39 19.97 4.66 -18.37
C ALA A 39 20.10 6.04 -17.70
N SER A 40 20.70 7.01 -18.36
CA SER A 40 20.85 8.38 -17.86
C SER A 40 19.50 9.07 -17.73
N TRP A 41 18.82 8.89 -16.60
CA TRP A 41 17.65 9.65 -16.22
C TRP A 41 18.01 11.12 -16.09
N SER A 42 17.24 12.01 -16.72
CA SER A 42 17.27 13.40 -16.27
C SER A 42 16.70 13.46 -14.86
N LEU A 43 17.26 14.35 -14.02
CA LEU A 43 16.83 14.53 -12.63
C LEU A 43 15.32 14.74 -12.52
N GLU A 44 14.75 15.51 -13.45
CA GLU A 44 13.31 15.81 -13.54
C GLU A 44 12.46 14.55 -13.83
N LEU A 45 12.90 13.68 -14.74
CA LEU A 45 12.18 12.44 -15.04
C LEU A 45 12.18 11.49 -13.85
N TYR A 46 13.32 11.38 -13.16
CA TYR A 46 13.44 10.57 -11.95
C TYR A 46 12.51 11.10 -10.84
N GLN A 47 12.54 12.41 -10.57
CA GLN A 47 11.68 13.04 -9.57
C GLN A 47 10.20 12.83 -9.88
N ASN A 48 9.77 13.07 -11.13
CA ASN A 48 8.38 12.88 -11.54
C ASN A 48 7.90 11.42 -11.36
N LEU A 49 8.74 10.43 -11.67
CA LEU A 49 8.38 9.03 -11.47
C LEU A 49 8.34 8.61 -10.00
N VAL A 50 9.24 9.14 -9.18
CA VAL A 50 9.21 8.88 -7.74
C VAL A 50 7.97 9.51 -7.11
N VAL A 51 7.61 10.74 -7.49
CA VAL A 51 6.36 11.39 -7.06
C VAL A 51 5.15 10.59 -7.50
N PHE A 52 5.12 10.12 -8.75
CA PHE A 52 4.04 9.28 -9.26
C PHE A 52 3.91 7.99 -8.44
N LYS A 53 5.02 7.27 -8.24
CA LYS A 53 5.08 6.05 -7.42
C LYS A 53 4.54 6.29 -6.00
N LEU A 54 5.03 7.34 -5.32
CA LEU A 54 4.61 7.67 -3.96
C LEU A 54 3.12 8.04 -3.89
N SER A 55 2.62 8.76 -4.89
CA SER A 55 1.20 9.13 -4.97
C SER A 55 0.30 7.89 -5.08
N SER A 56 0.65 6.93 -5.94
CA SER A 56 -0.11 5.68 -6.07
C SER A 56 0.01 4.76 -4.84
N GLU A 57 1.16 4.76 -4.14
CA GLU A 57 1.32 4.07 -2.87
C GLU A 57 0.38 4.62 -1.79
N ILE A 58 0.29 5.95 -1.66
CA ILE A 58 -0.61 6.61 -0.69
C ILE A 58 -2.07 6.20 -0.94
N VAL A 59 -2.51 6.22 -2.19
CA VAL A 59 -3.89 5.84 -2.56
C VAL A 59 -4.15 4.37 -2.21
N MET A 60 -3.25 3.47 -2.62
CA MET A 60 -3.39 2.03 -2.38
C MET A 60 -3.42 1.71 -0.87
N TYR A 61 -2.48 2.25 -0.09
CA TYR A 61 -2.43 2.02 1.35
C TYR A 61 -3.61 2.65 2.09
N SER A 62 -4.11 3.81 1.63
CA SER A 62 -5.33 4.41 2.19
C SER A 62 -6.56 3.54 1.98
N ILE A 63 -6.71 2.93 0.79
CA ILE A 63 -7.80 1.99 0.49
C ILE A 63 -7.67 0.73 1.35
N MET A 64 -6.46 0.18 1.48
CA MET A 64 -6.22 -0.99 2.34
C MET A 64 -6.52 -0.69 3.81
N LEU A 65 -6.07 0.46 4.32
CA LEU A 65 -6.36 0.90 5.69
C LEU A 65 -7.86 1.06 5.91
N TRP A 66 -8.57 1.67 4.96
CA TRP A 66 -10.02 1.84 5.02
C TRP A 66 -10.79 0.52 5.02
N ALA A 67 -10.43 -0.40 4.12
CA ALA A 67 -10.99 -1.74 4.08
C ALA A 67 -10.72 -2.49 5.40
N LEU A 68 -9.52 -2.34 5.95
CA LEU A 68 -9.14 -2.96 7.21
C LEU A 68 -9.98 -2.42 8.36
N VAL A 69 -10.14 -1.10 8.49
CA VAL A 69 -11.01 -0.47 9.48
C VAL A 69 -12.43 -1.03 9.41
N LYS A 70 -13.01 -1.17 8.20
CA LYS A 70 -14.36 -1.72 7.97
C LYS A 70 -14.49 -3.20 8.35
N VAL A 71 -13.55 -4.07 7.96
CA VAL A 71 -13.55 -5.50 8.33
C VAL A 71 -13.50 -5.66 9.84
N SER A 72 -12.58 -4.95 10.46
CA SER A 72 -12.19 -5.22 11.83
C SER A 72 -13.07 -4.53 12.87
N VAL A 73 -14.19 -3.91 12.46
CA VAL A 73 -15.30 -3.58 13.38
C VAL A 73 -15.91 -4.86 13.98
N THR A 74 -15.67 -6.04 13.38
CA THR A 74 -16.44 -7.24 13.69
C THR A 74 -15.72 -8.39 14.40
N GLN A 75 -14.37 -8.53 14.39
CA GLN A 75 -13.77 -9.80 14.85
C GLN A 75 -12.50 -9.78 15.74
N HIS A 76 -11.49 -8.91 15.62
CA HIS A 76 -10.29 -8.97 16.50
C HIS A 76 -9.59 -7.60 16.72
N PRO A 77 -9.56 -7.04 17.95
CA PRO A 77 -9.05 -5.68 18.21
C PRO A 77 -7.51 -5.55 18.28
N LEU A 78 -6.76 -6.58 18.69
CA LEU A 78 -5.31 -6.47 18.91
C LEU A 78 -4.48 -6.48 17.61
N SER A 79 -4.79 -7.39 16.67
CA SER A 79 -4.14 -7.41 15.35
C SER A 79 -4.41 -6.13 14.55
N LYS A 80 -5.55 -5.49 14.80
CA LYS A 80 -5.98 -4.24 14.18
C LYS A 80 -5.09 -3.05 14.54
N GLY A 81 -4.71 -2.94 15.81
CA GLY A 81 -3.84 -1.85 16.27
C GLY A 81 -2.48 -1.89 15.58
N ILE A 82 -1.86 -3.06 15.52
CA ILE A 82 -0.54 -3.24 14.91
C ILE A 82 -0.58 -2.93 13.42
N VAL A 83 -1.54 -3.49 12.67
CA VAL A 83 -1.62 -3.27 11.21
C VAL A 83 -2.00 -1.83 10.89
N SER A 84 -2.90 -1.22 11.67
CA SER A 84 -3.27 0.18 11.48
C SER A 84 -2.10 1.13 11.77
N ILE A 85 -1.34 0.90 12.85
CA ILE A 85 -0.16 1.70 13.17
C ILE A 85 0.88 1.59 12.05
N PHE A 86 1.12 0.36 11.57
CA PHE A 86 2.09 0.12 10.51
C PHE A 86 1.69 0.80 9.20
N MET A 87 0.43 0.65 8.78
CA MET A 87 -0.10 1.30 7.58
C MET A 87 -0.11 2.83 7.68
N SER A 88 -0.53 3.38 8.82
CA SER A 88 -0.49 4.83 9.04
C SER A 88 0.95 5.36 9.03
N GLY A 89 1.91 4.62 9.59
CA GLY A 89 3.33 4.96 9.53
C GLY A 89 3.86 5.01 8.10
N ILE A 90 3.50 4.03 7.26
CA ILE A 90 3.86 4.01 5.84
C ILE A 90 3.24 5.21 5.11
N ILE A 91 1.96 5.50 5.33
CA ILE A 91 1.28 6.65 4.69
C ILE A 91 1.93 7.97 5.10
N LEU A 92 2.19 8.17 6.40
CA LEU A 92 2.85 9.38 6.89
C LEU A 92 4.27 9.54 6.32
N TYR A 93 5.03 8.45 6.24
CA TYR A 93 6.35 8.44 5.62
C TYR A 93 6.29 8.79 4.14
N SER A 94 5.36 8.19 3.39
CA SER A 94 5.15 8.49 1.97
C SER A 94 4.75 9.96 1.74
N ILE A 95 3.86 10.50 2.57
CA ILE A 95 3.45 11.92 2.53
C ILE A 95 4.66 12.82 2.81
N TYR A 96 5.42 12.55 3.88
CA TYR A 96 6.61 13.32 4.22
C TYR A 96 7.64 13.31 3.08
N SER A 97 7.90 12.14 2.50
CA SER A 97 8.80 12.00 1.36
C SER A 97 8.32 12.80 0.14
N LEU A 98 7.01 12.87 -0.08
CA LEU A 98 6.42 13.62 -1.19
C LEU A 98 6.58 15.13 -0.99
N PHE A 99 6.35 15.63 0.22
CA PHE A 99 6.58 17.04 0.54
C PHE A 99 8.05 17.44 0.44
N HIS A 100 8.98 16.58 0.87
CA HIS A 100 10.42 16.85 0.77
C HIS A 100 10.95 16.78 -0.68
N MET A 101 10.25 16.08 -1.60
CA MET A 101 10.65 16.04 -3.01
C MET A 101 10.07 17.18 -3.84
N VAL A 102 8.99 17.81 -3.35
CA VAL A 102 8.29 18.90 -4.05
C VAL A 102 8.69 20.29 -3.53
N GLY A 103 9.20 20.40 -2.29
CA GLY A 103 9.71 21.64 -1.69
C GLY A 103 11.22 21.78 -1.84
#